data_AF-A0A2G9YDU9-F1
#
_entry.id   AF-A0A2G9YDU9-F1
#
_cell.length_a   1.000
_cell.length_b   1.000
_cell.length_c   1.000
_cell.angle_alpha   90.00
_cell.angle_beta   90.00
_cell.angle_gamma   90.00
#
_symmetry.space_group_name_H-M   'P 1'
#
loop_
_entity.id
_entity.type
_entity.pdbx_description
1 polymer ?
#
loop_
_entity_poly.entity_id
_entity_poly.type
_entity_poly.pdbx_seq_one_letter_code
_entity_poly.pdbx_strand_id
1 'polypeptide(L)'
;MDLHPQVKKSIILIGLTALLIITLLSFFNKAGQVGSYYKLGLAKLMGYGLWLVPIVLVLLIWRRKLIFRIGLALFILSLLGLFQTSGLKGGYLGLAASYLLLKYTGLPVSFIILFSLLIVAVLISLNIPVFELIKTKRQAIKEKIIAARTEKTKEKEKEKEKIESTKSTESAEAGLKPVLATWSTPSMKLLEQDAGVSVSAGNIENNQKIIQKTLENFGIMVEMADVNIGPTVTQYT
;
A
#
# COMPACT_ATOMS: atom_id res chain seq x y z
N MET A 1 -34.72 -35.99 -10.94
CA MET A 1 -33.47 -36.48 -11.55
C MET A 1 -32.31 -35.76 -10.90
N ASP A 2 -31.73 -36.33 -9.85
CA ASP A 2 -30.57 -35.76 -9.16
C ASP A 2 -29.31 -36.13 -9.93
N LEU A 3 -28.84 -35.19 -10.77
CA LEU A 3 -27.56 -35.31 -11.43
C LEU A 3 -26.43 -35.18 -10.40
N HIS A 4 -25.42 -36.05 -10.52
CA HIS A 4 -24.25 -36.02 -9.65
C HIS A 4 -23.61 -34.60 -9.66
N PRO A 5 -23.23 -34.03 -8.51
CA PRO A 5 -22.79 -32.63 -8.41
C PRO A 5 -21.57 -32.29 -9.28
N GLN A 6 -20.74 -33.27 -9.62
CA GLN A 6 -19.64 -33.09 -10.56
C GLN A 6 -20.13 -32.92 -12.02
N VAL A 7 -21.13 -33.69 -12.43
CA VAL A 7 -21.72 -33.62 -13.78
C VAL A 7 -22.39 -32.27 -14.00
N LYS A 8 -23.13 -31.75 -13.00
CA LYS A 8 -23.73 -30.40 -13.05
C LYS A 8 -22.66 -29.30 -13.26
N LYS A 9 -21.50 -29.42 -12.60
CA LYS A 9 -20.39 -28.47 -12.74
C LYS A 9 -19.68 -28.57 -14.09
N SER A 10 -19.63 -29.77 -14.68
CA SER A 10 -19.07 -29.99 -16.02
C SER A 10 -19.99 -29.43 -17.09
N ILE A 11 -21.30 -29.71 -17.04
CA ILE A 11 -22.28 -29.17 -18.01
C ILE A 11 -22.19 -27.63 -18.08
N ILE A 12 -22.14 -26.96 -16.93
CA ILE A 12 -21.99 -25.49 -16.86
C ILE A 12 -20.66 -25.03 -17.48
N LEU A 13 -19.58 -25.78 -17.26
CA LEU A 13 -18.26 -25.46 -17.81
C LEU A 13 -18.24 -25.58 -19.34
N ILE A 14 -18.71 -26.71 -19.89
CA ILE A 14 -18.78 -26.92 -21.34
C ILE A 14 -19.62 -25.82 -21.99
N GLY A 15 -20.78 -25.49 -21.41
CA GLY A 15 -21.65 -24.43 -21.92
C GLY A 15 -20.97 -23.05 -21.91
N LEU A 16 -20.24 -22.71 -20.84
CA LEU A 16 -19.50 -21.45 -20.75
C LEU A 16 -18.35 -21.35 -21.76
N THR A 17 -17.61 -22.44 -21.96
CA THR A 17 -16.52 -22.48 -22.94
C THR A 17 -17.06 -22.35 -24.36
N ALA A 18 -18.19 -23.01 -24.68
CA ALA A 18 -18.86 -22.84 -25.97
C ALA A 18 -19.29 -21.37 -26.18
N LEU A 19 -19.85 -20.74 -25.15
CA LEU A 19 -20.23 -19.32 -25.20
C LEU A 19 -19.03 -18.39 -25.39
N LEU A 20 -17.89 -18.69 -24.78
CA LEU A 20 -16.64 -17.96 -24.97
C LEU A 20 -16.16 -18.05 -26.43
N ILE A 21 -16.19 -19.25 -27.01
CA ILE A 21 -15.81 -19.48 -28.41
C ILE A 21 -16.75 -18.69 -29.35
N ILE A 22 -18.07 -18.75 -29.13
CA ILE A 22 -19.04 -17.99 -29.91
C ILE A 22 -18.77 -16.48 -29.82
N THR A 23 -18.47 -15.97 -28.62
CA THR A 23 -18.08 -14.57 -28.42
C THR A 23 -16.86 -14.22 -29.26
N LEU A 24 -15.80 -15.02 -29.18
CA LEU A 24 -14.56 -14.79 -29.95
C LEU A 24 -14.82 -14.80 -31.45
N LEU A 25 -15.52 -15.81 -31.98
CA LEU A 25 -15.84 -15.88 -33.41
C LEU A 25 -16.74 -14.71 -33.87
N SER A 26 -17.61 -14.21 -32.99
CA SER A 26 -18.46 -13.04 -33.24
C SER A 26 -17.65 -11.75 -33.33
N PHE A 27 -16.59 -11.60 -32.53
CA PHE A 27 -15.66 -10.47 -32.63
C PHE A 27 -14.95 -10.42 -33.99
N PHE A 28 -14.55 -11.57 -34.54
CA PHE A 28 -13.93 -11.68 -35.86
C PHE A 28 -14.93 -11.65 -37.03
N ASN A 29 -16.22 -11.40 -36.78
CA ASN A 29 -17.30 -11.48 -37.77
C ASN A 29 -17.39 -12.86 -38.48
N LYS A 30 -16.82 -13.93 -37.90
CA LYS A 30 -16.80 -15.30 -38.45
C LYS A 30 -17.91 -16.20 -37.92
N ALA A 31 -18.65 -15.75 -36.91
CA ALA A 31 -19.75 -16.52 -36.29
C ALA A 31 -21.07 -16.53 -37.10
N GLY A 32 -21.05 -16.07 -38.36
CA GLY A 32 -22.22 -16.00 -39.21
C GLY A 32 -23.33 -15.10 -38.66
N GLN A 33 -24.57 -15.34 -39.09
CA GLN A 33 -25.73 -14.52 -38.73
C GLN A 33 -26.11 -14.64 -37.24
N VAL A 34 -25.93 -15.81 -36.63
CA VAL A 34 -26.15 -16.00 -35.19
C VAL A 34 -25.19 -15.13 -34.38
N GLY A 35 -23.93 -15.09 -34.79
CA GLY A 35 -22.91 -14.25 -34.16
C GLY A 35 -23.17 -12.75 -34.29
N SER A 36 -23.72 -12.29 -35.41
CA SER A 36 -24.03 -10.86 -35.60
C SER A 36 -25.21 -10.42 -34.73
N TYR A 37 -26.26 -11.22 -34.62
CA TYR A 37 -27.36 -10.95 -33.67
C TYR A 37 -26.89 -10.99 -32.22
N TYR A 38 -26.04 -11.96 -31.87
CA TYR A 38 -25.42 -12.04 -30.54
C TYR A 38 -24.62 -10.77 -30.20
N LYS A 39 -23.78 -10.30 -31.14
CA LYS A 39 -23.00 -9.06 -30.99
C LYS A 39 -23.89 -7.84 -30.84
N LEU A 40 -24.94 -7.74 -31.65
CA LEU A 40 -25.89 -6.62 -31.59
C LEU A 40 -26.64 -6.60 -30.25
N GLY A 41 -27.07 -7.77 -29.77
CA GLY A 41 -27.73 -7.91 -28.47
C GLY A 41 -26.81 -7.48 -27.32
N LEU A 42 -25.59 -8.00 -27.27
CA LEU A 42 -24.59 -7.59 -26.28
C LEU A 42 -24.22 -6.11 -26.39
N ALA A 43 -24.07 -5.57 -27.61
CA ALA A 43 -23.76 -4.17 -27.81
C ALA A 43 -24.89 -3.25 -27.33
N LYS A 44 -26.16 -3.67 -27.41
CA LYS A 44 -27.27 -2.92 -26.80
C LYS A 44 -27.21 -3.00 -25.27
N LEU A 45 -26.94 -4.17 -24.71
CA LEU A 45 -26.91 -4.38 -23.25
C LEU A 45 -25.73 -3.68 -22.57
N MET A 46 -24.52 -3.85 -23.12
CA MET A 46 -23.25 -3.42 -22.51
C MET A 46 -22.57 -2.26 -23.23
N GLY A 47 -23.04 -1.87 -24.43
CA GLY A 47 -22.41 -0.79 -25.19
C GLY A 47 -20.95 -1.07 -25.52
N TYR A 48 -20.06 -0.13 -25.20
CA TYR A 48 -18.61 -0.30 -25.34
C TYR A 48 -18.02 -1.36 -24.39
N GLY A 49 -18.79 -1.78 -23.37
CA GLY A 49 -18.45 -2.92 -22.52
C GLY A 49 -18.41 -4.26 -23.26
N LEU A 50 -18.78 -4.32 -24.54
CA LEU A 50 -18.66 -5.53 -25.37
C LEU A 50 -17.26 -6.16 -25.28
N TRP A 51 -16.20 -5.34 -25.28
CA TRP A 51 -14.82 -5.83 -25.28
C TRP A 51 -14.42 -6.52 -23.96
N LEU A 52 -15.15 -6.26 -22.88
CA LEU A 52 -14.97 -6.93 -21.59
C LEU A 52 -15.56 -8.33 -21.54
N VAL A 53 -16.55 -8.64 -22.38
CA VAL A 53 -17.27 -9.93 -22.36
C VAL A 53 -16.33 -11.14 -22.45
N PRO A 54 -15.39 -11.25 -23.41
CA PRO A 54 -14.49 -12.41 -23.47
C PRO A 54 -13.63 -12.54 -22.21
N ILE A 55 -13.13 -11.43 -21.66
CA ILE A 55 -12.31 -11.40 -20.44
C ILE A 55 -13.14 -11.90 -19.25
N VAL A 56 -14.36 -11.40 -19.11
CA VAL A 56 -15.31 -11.79 -18.05
C VAL A 56 -15.63 -13.29 -18.11
N LEU A 57 -15.85 -13.84 -19.31
CA LEU A 57 -16.14 -15.26 -19.49
C LEU A 57 -14.96 -16.14 -19.08
N VAL A 58 -13.74 -15.77 -19.47
CA VAL A 58 -12.51 -16.47 -19.04
C VAL A 58 -12.39 -16.43 -17.51
N LEU A 59 -12.63 -15.27 -16.91
CA LEU A 59 -12.58 -15.09 -15.46
C LEU A 59 -13.60 -15.98 -14.72
N LEU A 60 -14.81 -16.09 -15.27
CA LEU A 60 -15.89 -16.92 -14.74
C LEU A 60 -15.60 -18.42 -14.83
N ILE A 61 -14.86 -18.84 -15.87
CA ILE A 61 -14.38 -20.21 -16.06
C ILE A 61 -13.29 -20.54 -15.02
N TRP A 62 -12.33 -19.63 -14.83
CA TRP A 62 -11.19 -19.85 -13.95
C TRP A 62 -11.57 -19.85 -12.46
N ARG A 63 -12.45 -18.93 -12.03
CA ARG A 63 -12.79 -18.74 -10.61
C ARG A 63 -14.20 -19.23 -10.32
N ARG A 64 -14.30 -20.39 -9.65
CA ARG A 64 -15.59 -21.05 -9.37
C ARG A 64 -16.30 -20.60 -8.08
N LYS A 65 -15.68 -19.78 -7.22
CA LYS A 65 -16.31 -19.33 -5.97
C LYS A 65 -17.51 -18.42 -6.26
N LEU A 66 -18.61 -18.57 -5.52
CA LEU A 66 -19.82 -17.76 -5.73
C LEU A 66 -19.58 -16.27 -5.45
N ILE A 67 -18.81 -15.97 -4.40
CA ILE A 67 -18.42 -14.61 -3.99
C ILE A 67 -17.70 -13.87 -5.12
N PHE A 68 -16.88 -14.60 -5.89
CA PHE A 68 -16.20 -14.08 -7.07
C PHE A 68 -17.18 -13.59 -8.14
N ARG A 69 -18.24 -14.37 -8.40
CA ARG A 69 -19.25 -14.05 -9.42
C ARG A 69 -20.06 -12.81 -9.04
N ILE A 70 -20.37 -12.67 -7.75
CA ILE A 70 -21.08 -11.49 -7.21
C ILE A 70 -20.19 -10.25 -7.36
N GLY A 71 -18.91 -10.34 -6.96
CA GLY A 71 -17.94 -9.25 -7.14
C GLY A 71 -17.75 -8.87 -8.60
N LEU A 72 -17.67 -9.86 -9.51
CA LEU A 72 -17.55 -9.64 -10.95
C LEU A 72 -18.80 -8.97 -11.54
N ALA A 73 -20.00 -9.37 -11.13
CA ALA A 73 -21.25 -8.75 -11.58
C ALA A 73 -21.33 -7.28 -11.12
N LEU A 74 -20.98 -7.00 -9.86
CA LEU A 74 -20.88 -5.65 -9.32
C LEU A 74 -19.83 -4.81 -10.06
N PHE A 75 -18.67 -5.40 -10.37
CA PHE A 75 -17.59 -4.75 -11.10
C PHE A 75 -18.04 -4.33 -12.49
N ILE A 76 -18.71 -5.24 -13.21
CA ILE A 76 -19.26 -4.97 -14.54
C ILE A 76 -20.29 -3.85 -14.46
N LEU A 77 -21.22 -3.91 -13.51
CA LEU A 77 -22.28 -2.91 -13.34
C LEU A 77 -21.70 -1.51 -13.06
N SER A 78 -20.73 -1.43 -12.15
CA SER A 78 -20.05 -0.19 -11.80
C SER A 78 -19.25 0.38 -12.98
N LEU A 79 -18.51 -0.47 -13.71
CA LEU A 79 -17.71 -0.04 -14.85
C LEU A 79 -18.58 0.46 -16.02
N LEU A 80 -19.68 -0.23 -16.31
CA LEU A 80 -20.67 0.19 -17.32
C LEU A 80 -21.34 1.51 -16.92
N GLY A 81 -21.65 1.68 -15.63
CA GLY A 81 -22.18 2.93 -15.08
C GLY A 81 -21.20 4.09 -15.26
N LEU A 82 -19.91 3.85 -14.99
CA LEU A 82 -18.86 4.85 -15.23
C LEU A 82 -18.79 5.25 -16.70
N PHE A 83 -18.79 4.28 -17.61
CA PHE A 83 -18.80 4.57 -19.04
C PHE A 83 -19.94 5.51 -19.41
N GLN A 84 -21.15 5.25 -18.90
CA GLN A 84 -22.30 6.12 -19.15
C GLN A 84 -22.10 7.55 -18.61
N THR A 85 -21.56 7.70 -17.40
CA THR A 85 -21.27 9.04 -16.84
C THR A 85 -20.16 9.79 -17.57
N SER A 86 -19.21 9.06 -18.16
CA SER A 86 -18.08 9.64 -18.92
C SER A 86 -18.44 10.03 -20.35
N GLY A 87 -19.69 9.84 -20.79
CA GLY A 87 -20.13 10.09 -22.17
C GLY A 87 -19.86 8.94 -23.14
N LEU A 88 -19.33 7.81 -22.66
CA LEU A 88 -19.22 6.57 -23.42
C LEU A 88 -20.56 5.83 -23.36
N LYS A 89 -20.94 5.11 -24.43
CA LYS A 89 -22.17 4.30 -24.43
C LYS A 89 -22.01 3.11 -23.48
N GLY A 90 -22.56 3.20 -22.26
CA GLY A 90 -22.57 2.12 -21.26
C GLY A 90 -23.64 1.04 -21.48
N GLY A 91 -24.41 1.16 -22.57
CA GLY A 91 -25.55 0.28 -22.86
C GLY A 91 -26.70 0.44 -21.87
N TYR A 92 -27.70 -0.43 -21.97
CA TYR A 92 -28.85 -0.43 -21.05
C TYR A 92 -28.47 -0.69 -19.59
N LEU A 93 -27.48 -1.55 -19.34
CA LEU A 93 -27.03 -1.84 -17.97
C LEU A 93 -26.33 -0.64 -17.33
N GLY A 94 -25.47 0.05 -18.08
CA GLY A 94 -24.82 1.27 -17.61
C GLY A 94 -25.81 2.40 -17.40
N LEU A 95 -26.79 2.54 -18.30
CA LEU A 95 -27.90 3.49 -18.14
C LEU A 95 -28.73 3.21 -16.89
N ALA A 96 -29.16 1.97 -16.67
CA ALA A 96 -29.96 1.63 -15.49
C ALA A 96 -29.22 1.91 -14.17
N ALA A 97 -27.93 1.52 -14.11
CA ALA A 97 -27.10 1.78 -12.94
C ALA A 97 -26.85 3.28 -12.73
N SER A 98 -26.45 3.99 -13.78
CA SER A 98 -26.10 5.41 -13.70
C SER A 98 -27.31 6.31 -13.50
N TYR A 99 -28.47 5.99 -14.10
CA TYR A 99 -29.68 6.80 -14.03
C TYR A 99 -30.16 6.98 -12.60
N LEU A 100 -30.13 5.91 -11.79
CA LEU A 100 -30.53 5.99 -10.39
C LEU A 100 -29.64 6.97 -9.62
N LEU A 101 -28.32 6.90 -9.81
CA LEU A 101 -27.38 7.78 -9.12
C LEU A 101 -27.44 9.23 -9.63
N LEU A 102 -27.50 9.42 -10.95
CA LEU A 102 -27.56 10.75 -11.57
C LEU A 102 -28.82 11.51 -11.15
N LYS A 103 -29.95 10.81 -11.00
CA LYS A 103 -31.21 11.41 -10.58
C LYS A 103 -31.14 12.00 -9.17
N TYR A 104 -30.40 11.38 -8.25
CA TYR A 104 -30.34 11.82 -6.84
C TYR A 104 -29.10 12.65 -6.49
N THR A 105 -27.99 12.50 -7.21
CA THR A 105 -26.68 13.04 -6.78
C THR A 105 -26.01 13.97 -7.78
N GLY A 106 -26.45 13.99 -9.04
CA GLY A 106 -25.78 14.74 -10.10
C GLY A 106 -24.48 14.10 -10.60
N LEU A 107 -23.93 14.64 -11.69
CA LEU A 107 -22.82 14.05 -12.45
C LEU A 107 -21.52 13.83 -11.64
N PRO A 108 -20.95 14.84 -10.95
CA PRO A 108 -19.65 14.67 -10.28
C PRO A 108 -19.72 13.69 -9.10
N VAL A 109 -20.79 13.74 -8.31
CA VAL A 109 -20.97 12.85 -7.16
C VAL A 109 -21.24 11.41 -7.62
N SER A 110 -22.07 11.22 -8.65
CA SER A 110 -22.31 9.90 -9.26
C SER A 110 -21.01 9.23 -9.72
N PHE A 111 -20.11 10.01 -10.34
CA PHE A 111 -18.82 9.50 -10.80
C PHE A 111 -17.96 9.01 -9.63
N ILE A 112 -17.87 9.79 -8.55
CA ILE A 112 -17.10 9.43 -7.35
C ILE A 112 -17.68 8.16 -6.69
N ILE A 113 -19.00 8.07 -6.56
CA ILE A 113 -19.67 6.91 -5.96
C ILE A 113 -19.43 5.66 -6.81
N LEU A 114 -19.64 5.75 -8.14
CA LEU A 114 -19.42 4.62 -9.03
C LEU A 114 -17.96 4.18 -9.05
N PHE A 115 -17.02 5.12 -9.00
CA PHE A 115 -15.59 4.82 -8.95
C PHE A 115 -15.18 4.17 -7.62
N SER A 116 -15.72 4.64 -6.51
CA SER A 116 -15.53 3.99 -5.21
C SER A 116 -16.11 2.56 -5.21
N LEU A 117 -17.32 2.39 -5.75
CA LEU A 117 -17.95 1.09 -5.91
C LEU A 117 -17.15 0.16 -6.82
N LEU A 118 -16.50 0.70 -7.86
CA LEU A 118 -15.62 -0.05 -8.75
C LEU A 118 -14.48 -0.67 -7.96
N ILE A 119 -13.81 0.13 -7.13
CA ILE A 119 -12.69 -0.32 -6.30
C ILE A 119 -13.14 -1.43 -5.34
N VAL A 120 -14.27 -1.22 -4.66
CA VAL A 120 -14.87 -2.24 -3.78
C VAL A 120 -15.21 -3.52 -4.54
N ALA A 121 -15.76 -3.41 -5.75
CA ALA A 121 -16.07 -4.57 -6.56
C ALA A 121 -14.82 -5.34 -7.03
N VAL A 122 -13.73 -4.64 -7.39
CA VAL A 122 -12.43 -5.26 -7.70
C VAL A 122 -11.88 -6.00 -6.48
N LEU A 123 -11.98 -5.40 -5.29
CA LEU A 123 -11.54 -6.01 -4.04
C LEU A 123 -12.27 -7.33 -3.76
N ILE A 124 -13.59 -7.32 -3.86
CA ILE A 124 -14.45 -8.50 -3.67
C ILE A 124 -14.16 -9.55 -4.75
N SER A 125 -14.03 -9.12 -6.01
CA SER A 125 -13.74 -9.99 -7.14
C SER A 125 -12.39 -10.68 -6.95
N LEU A 126 -11.32 -9.95 -6.67
CA LEU A 126 -9.99 -10.56 -6.56
C LEU A 126 -9.75 -11.25 -5.20
N ASN A 127 -10.65 -11.07 -4.22
CA ASN A 127 -10.51 -11.57 -2.85
C ASN A 127 -9.11 -11.28 -2.28
N ILE A 128 -8.61 -10.07 -2.53
CA ILE A 128 -7.28 -9.64 -2.10
C ILE A 128 -7.42 -9.01 -0.69
N PRO A 129 -6.69 -9.50 0.32
CA PRO A 129 -6.62 -8.86 1.62
C PRO A 129 -5.80 -7.56 1.50
N VAL A 130 -6.45 -6.48 1.09
CA VAL A 130 -5.77 -5.19 0.84
C VAL A 130 -5.14 -4.60 2.10
N PHE A 131 -5.60 -5.01 3.28
CA PHE A 131 -4.96 -4.65 4.54
C PHE A 131 -3.50 -5.13 4.63
N GLU A 132 -3.19 -6.31 4.09
CA GLU A 132 -1.83 -6.85 4.09
C GLU A 132 -0.92 -6.09 3.12
N LEU A 133 -1.43 -5.76 1.93
CA LEU A 133 -0.68 -4.99 0.92
C LEU A 133 -0.38 -3.56 1.40
N ILE A 134 -1.33 -2.93 2.09
CA ILE A 134 -1.15 -1.57 2.64
C ILE A 134 -0.14 -1.58 3.79
N LYS A 135 -0.13 -2.61 4.65
CA LYS A 135 0.84 -2.73 5.75
C LYS A 135 2.27 -2.84 5.21
N THR A 136 2.50 -3.70 4.22
CA THR A 136 3.81 -3.88 3.59
C THR A 136 4.28 -2.63 2.86
N LYS A 137 3.40 -1.95 2.10
CA LYS A 137 3.75 -0.67 1.46
C LYS A 137 4.03 0.44 2.49
N ARG A 138 3.27 0.54 3.57
CA ARG A 138 3.51 1.52 4.64
C ARG A 138 4.84 1.27 5.36
N GLN A 139 5.21 0.02 5.58
CA GLN A 139 6.52 -0.34 6.14
C GLN A 139 7.66 0.05 5.19
N ALA A 140 7.55 -0.29 3.90
CA ALA A 140 8.56 0.09 2.90
C ALA A 140 8.68 1.62 2.74
N ILE A 141 7.57 2.37 2.83
CA ILE A 141 7.60 3.84 2.80
C ILE A 141 8.24 4.40 4.08
N LYS A 142 7.92 3.83 5.27
CA LYS A 142 8.57 4.22 6.52
C LYS A 142 10.08 3.97 6.48
N GLU A 143 10.52 2.82 5.99
CA GLU A 143 11.94 2.49 5.83
C GLU A 143 12.64 3.46 4.86
N LYS A 144 12.01 3.78 3.72
CA LYS A 144 12.57 4.77 2.78
C LYS A 144 12.63 6.19 3.37
N ILE A 145 11.64 6.59 4.15
CA ILE A 145 11.63 7.91 4.83
C ILE A 145 12.70 7.95 5.94
N ILE A 146 12.88 6.85 6.67
CA ILE A 146 13.92 6.73 7.70
C ILE A 146 15.30 6.77 7.03
N ALA A 147 15.53 5.98 5.97
CA ALA A 147 16.79 5.98 5.22
C ALA A 147 17.13 7.37 4.64
N ALA A 148 16.15 8.06 4.04
CA ALA A 148 16.35 9.42 3.51
C ALA A 148 16.61 10.47 4.61
N ARG A 149 16.05 10.28 5.82
CA ARG A 149 16.41 11.11 6.99
C ARG A 149 17.81 10.80 7.48
N THR A 150 18.22 9.54 7.52
CA THR A 150 19.57 9.13 7.94
C THR A 150 20.63 9.64 6.98
N GLU A 151 20.36 9.66 5.67
CA GLU A 151 21.27 10.24 4.66
C GLU A 151 21.37 11.77 4.78
N LYS A 152 20.24 12.49 4.95
CA LYS A 152 20.25 13.95 5.16
C LYS A 152 20.94 14.36 6.46
N THR A 153 20.90 13.53 7.50
CA THR A 153 21.64 13.78 8.75
C THR A 153 23.15 13.57 8.54
N LYS A 154 23.56 12.52 7.82
CA LYS A 154 24.98 12.27 7.49
C LYS A 154 25.58 13.33 6.55
N GLU A 155 24.78 13.90 5.65
CA GLU A 155 25.23 14.95 4.74
C GLU A 155 25.47 16.29 5.47
N LYS A 156 24.61 16.63 6.45
CA LYS A 156 24.80 17.78 7.34
C LYS A 156 25.99 17.63 8.30
N GLU A 157 26.33 16.40 8.67
CA GLU A 157 27.48 16.10 9.53
C GLU A 157 28.79 16.25 8.75
N LYS A 158 28.83 15.77 7.49
CA LYS A 158 29.97 15.98 6.57
C LYS A 158 30.19 17.45 6.17
N GLU A 159 29.12 18.23 6.06
CA GLU A 159 29.23 19.67 5.76
C GLU A 159 29.81 20.46 6.96
N LYS A 160 29.52 20.05 8.20
CA LYS A 160 30.13 20.64 9.40
C LYS A 160 31.61 20.28 9.55
N GLU A 161 31.96 19.02 9.26
CA GLU A 161 33.36 18.54 9.31
C GLU A 161 34.26 19.25 8.28
N LYS A 162 33.72 19.61 7.10
CA LYS A 162 34.46 20.33 6.04
C LYS A 162 34.70 21.82 6.36
N ILE A 163 33.87 22.44 7.21
CA ILE A 163 34.01 23.84 7.60
C ILE A 163 35.09 24.01 8.69
N GLU A 164 35.24 23.03 9.59
CA GLU A 164 36.31 23.03 10.60
C GLU A 164 37.69 22.70 10.03
N SER A 165 37.79 21.89 8.97
CA SER A 165 39.09 21.54 8.37
C SER A 165 39.74 22.66 7.53
N THR A 166 39.05 23.76 7.27
CA THR A 166 39.53 24.82 6.33
C THR A 166 40.33 25.93 7.04
N LYS A 167 40.43 25.93 8.39
CA LYS A 167 41.09 27.02 9.13
C LYS A 167 42.49 26.73 9.67
N SER A 168 43.04 25.55 9.46
CA SER A 168 44.26 25.11 10.15
C SER A 168 45.23 24.33 9.26
N THR A 169 45.65 24.86 8.10
CA THR A 169 46.89 24.40 7.43
C THR A 169 47.33 25.37 6.33
N GLU A 170 47.73 26.58 6.71
CA GLU A 170 48.61 27.40 5.89
C GLU A 170 50.00 27.31 6.53
N SER A 171 50.86 26.45 5.97
CA SER A 171 52.32 26.36 6.13
C SER A 171 52.80 24.90 6.13
N ALA A 172 53.41 24.49 5.01
CA ALA A 172 54.62 23.66 4.92
C ALA A 172 54.67 22.98 3.54
N GLU A 173 55.51 23.52 2.66
CA GLU A 173 56.02 22.79 1.49
C GLU A 173 56.88 21.60 1.93
N ALA A 174 56.80 20.51 1.18
CA ALA A 174 57.94 19.77 0.59
C ALA A 174 57.52 18.33 0.28
N GLY A 175 57.77 17.88 -0.94
CA GLY A 175 57.56 16.48 -1.32
C GLY A 175 58.53 15.54 -0.61
N LEU A 176 58.27 14.22 -0.70
CA LEU A 176 59.22 13.15 -0.99
C LEU A 176 58.50 11.77 -0.96
N LYS A 177 59.02 10.84 -1.77
CA LYS A 177 58.55 9.46 -2.03
C LYS A 177 58.80 8.51 -0.83
N PRO A 178 58.18 7.29 -0.78
CA PRO A 178 57.91 6.57 0.46
C PRO A 178 59.13 5.80 0.96
N VAL A 179 59.35 5.82 2.27
CA VAL A 179 60.30 4.93 2.96
C VAL A 179 59.65 4.42 4.25
N LEU A 180 59.60 3.10 4.37
CA LEU A 180 59.14 2.35 5.53
C LEU A 180 59.93 2.77 6.77
N ALA A 181 59.26 3.34 7.78
CA ALA A 181 59.86 3.64 9.07
C ALA A 181 58.89 3.34 10.23
N THR A 182 59.37 2.46 11.11
CA THR A 182 59.00 2.12 12.49
C THR A 182 57.80 2.86 13.11
N TRP A 183 56.75 2.09 13.39
CA TRP A 183 55.55 2.53 14.13
C TRP A 183 55.90 2.98 15.56
N SER A 184 55.49 4.20 15.92
CA SER A 184 55.56 4.73 17.29
C SER A 184 54.16 4.91 17.86
N THR A 185 53.99 4.65 19.15
CA THR A 185 52.66 4.64 19.80
C THR A 185 51.99 6.01 19.72
N PRO A 186 50.79 6.12 19.14
CA PRO A 186 50.10 7.40 19.05
C PRO A 186 49.78 7.96 20.44
N SER A 187 49.95 9.28 20.60
CA SER A 187 49.72 9.95 21.87
C SER A 187 48.23 10.11 22.20
N MET A 188 47.89 10.14 23.50
CA MET A 188 46.53 10.30 24.04
C MET A 188 45.81 11.59 23.60
N LYS A 189 46.49 12.52 22.93
CA LYS A 189 45.88 13.73 22.31
C LYS A 189 45.02 13.43 21.09
N LEU A 190 45.07 12.20 20.56
CA LEU A 190 44.17 11.75 19.49
C LEU A 190 42.79 11.36 20.00
N LEU A 191 42.61 11.25 21.32
CA LEU A 191 41.30 11.03 21.92
C LEU A 191 40.63 12.39 22.10
N GLU A 192 39.39 12.50 21.63
CA GLU A 192 38.55 13.66 21.96
C GLU A 192 38.36 13.71 23.48
N GLN A 193 38.62 14.87 24.06
CA GLN A 193 38.46 15.05 25.50
C GLN A 193 36.96 15.00 25.80
N ASP A 194 36.51 14.02 26.61
CA ASP A 194 35.11 13.88 27.00
C ASP A 194 34.60 15.21 27.55
N ALA A 195 33.78 15.91 26.76
CA ALA A 195 33.02 17.05 27.23
C ALA A 195 32.03 16.50 28.26
N GLY A 196 32.28 16.73 29.55
CA GLY A 196 31.43 16.30 30.65
C GLY A 196 29.99 16.75 30.41
N VAL A 197 29.17 15.88 29.81
CA VAL A 197 27.77 16.16 29.55
C VAL A 197 27.10 16.26 30.90
N SER A 198 26.57 17.44 31.23
CA SER A 198 25.78 17.62 32.45
C SER A 198 24.58 16.68 32.38
N VAL A 199 24.57 15.71 33.28
CA VAL A 199 23.56 14.67 33.32
C VAL A 199 22.26 15.28 33.82
N SER A 200 21.35 15.61 32.90
CA SER A 200 20.03 16.12 33.24
C SER A 200 19.00 15.00 33.14
N ALA A 201 18.58 14.47 34.29
CA ALA A 201 17.54 13.45 34.40
C ALA A 201 16.13 14.02 34.17
N GLY A 202 15.91 14.79 33.11
CA GLY A 202 14.59 15.29 32.71
C GLY A 202 13.74 15.84 33.87
N ASN A 203 12.53 15.30 34.06
CA ASN A 203 11.60 15.71 35.13
C ASN A 203 11.43 14.60 36.18
N ILE A 204 12.21 14.70 37.25
CA ILE A 204 12.29 13.72 38.35
C ILE A 204 10.96 13.63 39.12
N GLU A 205 10.34 14.77 39.44
CA GLU A 205 9.10 14.82 40.24
C GLU A 205 7.94 14.10 39.56
N ASN A 206 7.78 14.28 38.24
CA ASN A 206 6.74 13.60 37.49
C ASN A 206 7.00 12.10 37.40
N ASN A 207 8.26 11.70 37.19
CA ASN A 207 8.64 10.29 37.14
C ASN A 207 8.40 9.59 38.49
N GLN A 208 8.70 10.27 39.62
CA GLN A 208 8.41 9.76 40.97
C GLN A 208 6.91 9.46 41.14
N LYS A 209 6.03 10.41 40.77
CA LYS A 209 4.56 10.22 40.88
C LYS A 209 4.05 9.08 39.99
N ILE A 210 4.65 8.90 38.80
CA ILE A 210 4.28 7.81 37.90
C ILE A 210 4.67 6.46 38.50
N ILE A 211 5.90 6.33 39.02
CA ILE A 211 6.39 5.10 39.66
C ILE A 211 5.52 4.75 40.87
N GLN A 212 5.26 5.72 41.75
CA GLN A 212 4.41 5.54 42.94
C GLN A 212 3.01 5.02 42.57
N LYS A 213 2.31 5.70 41.66
CA LYS A 213 0.95 5.28 41.22
C LYS A 213 0.95 3.92 40.54
N THR A 214 2.01 3.61 39.81
CA THR A 214 2.11 2.32 39.11
C THR A 214 2.27 1.19 40.13
N LEU A 215 3.14 1.36 41.13
CA LEU A 215 3.32 0.37 42.20
C LEU A 215 2.06 0.21 43.06
N GLU A 216 1.37 1.31 43.36
CA GLU A 216 0.10 1.31 44.07
C GLU A 216 -0.99 0.54 43.30
N ASN A 217 -1.06 0.69 41.97
CA ASN A 217 -1.97 -0.11 41.13
C ASN A 217 -1.70 -1.62 41.21
N PHE A 218 -0.48 -2.04 41.52
CA PHE A 218 -0.12 -3.43 41.78
C PHE A 218 -0.30 -3.84 43.26
N GLY A 219 -0.88 -2.96 44.09
CA GLY A 219 -1.08 -3.20 45.52
C GLY A 219 0.19 -3.08 46.35
N ILE A 220 1.25 -2.49 45.80
CA ILE A 220 2.53 -2.29 46.48
C ILE A 220 2.60 -0.83 46.92
N MET A 221 2.41 -0.57 48.21
CA MET A 221 2.55 0.77 48.77
C MET A 221 4.03 1.11 48.94
N VAL A 222 4.49 2.15 48.24
CA VAL A 222 5.89 2.62 48.28
C VAL A 222 5.91 4.13 48.51
N GLU A 223 6.76 4.56 49.44
CA GLU A 223 7.10 5.97 49.65
C GLU A 223 8.37 6.26 48.85
N MET A 224 8.32 7.28 47.99
CA MET A 224 9.48 7.65 47.17
C MET A 224 10.49 8.41 48.04
N ALA A 225 11.76 7.98 48.01
CA ALA A 225 12.86 8.60 48.72
C ALA A 225 13.79 9.36 47.75
N ASP A 226 15.10 9.32 48.00
CA ASP A 226 16.10 10.08 47.25
C ASP A 226 16.35 9.50 45.84
N VAL A 227 16.82 10.36 44.93
CA VAL A 227 17.00 10.03 43.50
C VAL A 227 18.45 10.20 43.08
N ASN A 228 19.06 9.11 42.60
CA ASN A 228 20.44 9.10 42.12
C ASN A 228 20.48 9.15 40.58
N ILE A 229 21.14 10.16 40.04
CA ILE A 229 21.21 10.41 38.61
C ILE A 229 22.54 9.89 38.04
N GLY A 230 22.49 8.87 37.20
CA GLY A 230 23.65 8.36 36.44
C GLY A 230 23.65 8.82 34.98
N PRO A 231 24.78 8.69 34.26
CA PRO A 231 24.94 9.20 32.89
C PRO A 231 23.96 8.60 31.88
N THR A 232 23.42 7.42 32.14
CA THR A 232 22.46 6.72 31.26
C THR A 232 21.15 6.38 31.97
N VAL A 233 21.16 6.17 33.29
CA VAL A 233 20.01 5.68 34.05
C VAL A 233 19.87 6.46 35.36
N THR A 234 18.62 6.71 35.76
CA THR A 234 18.27 7.32 37.05
C THR A 234 17.69 6.26 37.97
N GLN A 235 18.23 6.14 39.18
CA GLN A 235 17.76 5.25 40.23
C GLN A 235 16.84 6.02 41.18
N TYR A 236 15.65 5.45 41.44
CA TYR A 236 14.69 5.93 42.43
C TYR A 236 14.70 4.93 43.58
N THR A 237 14.79 5.43 44.82
CA THR A 237 14.78 4.60 46.03
C THR A 237 13.43 4.69 46.73
#